data_AF-A0A1V5HMG7-F1
#
_entry.id   AF-A0A1V5HMG7-F1
#
_cell.length_a   1.000
_cell.length_b   1.000
_cell.length_c   1.000
_cell.angle_alpha   90.00
_cell.angle_beta   90.00
_cell.angle_gamma   90.00
#
_symmetry.space_group_name_H-M   'P 1'
#
loop_
_entity.id
_entity.type
_entity.pdbx_description
1 polymer ?
#
loop_
_entity_poly.entity_id
_entity_poly.type
_entity_poly.pdbx_seq_one_letter_code
_entity_poly.pdbx_strand_id
1 'polypeptide(L)'
;MKKILLLLILTILAGCQDDPLYQYDKQNPHQLNIALCFTPEEVVLLDENDVYTLDWTYEDAQLIIRSETLNCFIAGEYRINITDSKNTLSVKLEISGFNQNIPSLLKEELFEKPTSFLVFFSKANCYGCELIMADIYRYHDAQTARNHEPLLPIWQIKYEDNHNASLFGPVESVLGVSKLSDLQIPSVPTLLLIKNHIVVAYYHGASEVLNYLNTLK
;
A
#
# COMPACT_ATOMS: atom_id res chain seq x y z
N MET A 1 66.41 28.43 22.07
CA MET A 1 65.79 27.50 23.03
C MET A 1 64.29 27.80 23.07
N LYS A 2 63.47 27.13 22.26
CA LYS A 2 62.59 25.98 22.62
C LYS A 2 61.84 26.14 23.96
N LYS A 3 60.52 26.43 23.91
CA LYS A 3 59.36 25.56 24.26
C LYS A 3 58.04 26.38 24.20
N ILE A 4 57.12 26.11 23.26
CA ILE A 4 55.90 25.24 23.33
C ILE A 4 54.77 25.93 24.14
N LEU A 5 53.78 26.56 23.48
CA LEU A 5 52.50 26.04 22.93
C LEU A 5 51.38 25.88 23.99
N LEU A 6 50.39 26.78 23.95
CA LEU A 6 49.03 26.59 24.52
C LEU A 6 48.03 27.23 23.54
N LEU A 7 47.78 26.58 22.40
CA LEU A 7 46.59 25.77 22.13
C LEU A 7 45.26 26.54 22.25
N LEU A 8 45.04 27.45 21.29
CA LEU A 8 43.71 27.97 20.96
C LEU A 8 43.09 26.99 19.96
N ILE A 9 42.33 26.00 20.42
CA ILE A 9 41.57 25.09 19.55
C ILE A 9 40.15 25.64 19.44
N LEU A 10 39.95 26.49 18.44
CA LEU A 10 38.66 26.68 17.80
C LEU A 10 38.72 25.90 16.49
N THR A 11 38.51 24.59 16.53
CA THR A 11 38.27 23.78 15.33
C THR A 11 36.82 23.37 15.33
N ILE A 12 35.99 24.22 14.72
CA ILE A 12 34.74 23.80 14.11
C ILE A 12 35.15 22.97 12.90
N LEU A 13 35.34 21.67 13.11
CA LEU A 13 35.38 20.68 12.05
C LEU A 13 34.10 19.85 12.21
N ALA A 14 33.01 20.42 11.70
CA ALA A 14 31.84 19.64 11.34
C ALA A 14 32.29 18.63 10.27
N GLY A 15 32.11 17.34 10.56
CA GLY A 15 32.50 16.25 9.67
C GLY A 15 31.68 15.00 9.98
N CYS A 16 30.45 14.99 9.47
CA CYS A 16 29.48 13.90 9.33
C CYS A 16 29.17 13.02 10.56
N GLN A 17 28.21 13.49 11.36
CA GLN A 17 27.26 12.65 12.08
C GLN A 17 26.35 11.96 11.04
N ASP A 18 26.17 10.64 11.08
CA ASP A 18 25.17 9.95 10.24
C ASP A 18 23.75 10.43 10.63
N ASP A 19 22.91 10.75 9.64
CA ASP A 19 21.50 11.06 9.87
C ASP A 19 20.83 9.89 10.63
N PRO A 20 20.07 10.13 11.72
CA PRO A 20 19.40 9.05 12.44
C PRO A 20 18.46 8.29 11.50
N LEU A 21 18.60 6.95 11.51
CA LEU A 21 17.76 6.02 10.75
C LEU A 21 16.58 5.57 11.59
N TYR A 22 15.41 5.82 11.06
CA TYR A 22 14.18 5.19 11.46
C TYR A 22 13.88 4.05 10.47
N GLN A 23 13.19 3.01 10.92
CA GLN A 23 12.68 1.96 10.06
C GLN A 23 11.19 1.86 10.30
N TYR A 24 10.46 1.41 9.31
CA TYR A 24 9.02 1.23 9.22
C TYR A 24 8.87 0.04 8.28
N ASP A 25 7.74 -0.62 8.35
CA ASP A 25 7.51 -1.84 7.61
C ASP A 25 6.02 -1.83 7.26
N LYS A 26 5.61 -2.00 6.02
CA LYS A 26 4.22 -2.21 5.57
C LYS A 26 3.75 -3.61 5.85
N GLN A 27 4.67 -4.47 6.25
CA GLN A 27 4.38 -5.65 7.03
C GLN A 27 4.45 -5.38 8.57
N ASN A 28 4.98 -4.22 9.08
CA ASN A 28 4.98 -3.75 10.51
C ASN A 28 4.92 -2.18 10.71
N PRO A 29 3.76 -1.55 10.44
CA PRO A 29 3.66 -0.09 10.28
C PRO A 29 3.49 0.66 11.61
N HIS A 30 4.17 1.79 11.83
CA HIS A 30 4.05 2.62 13.05
C HIS A 30 4.11 4.13 12.79
N GLN A 31 3.47 4.90 13.67
CA GLN A 31 3.65 6.35 13.63
C GLN A 31 5.10 6.68 13.99
N LEU A 32 5.58 7.74 13.41
CA LEU A 32 6.96 8.10 13.56
C LEU A 32 7.09 9.34 14.43
N ASN A 33 7.80 9.20 15.57
CA ASN A 33 8.01 10.27 16.53
C ASN A 33 9.44 10.79 16.44
N ILE A 34 9.54 12.11 16.35
CA ILE A 34 10.81 12.78 16.18
C ILE A 34 10.86 13.89 17.23
N ALA A 35 11.77 13.77 18.20
CA ALA A 35 11.95 14.80 19.24
C ALA A 35 12.52 16.06 18.59
N LEU A 36 11.86 17.20 18.81
CA LEU A 36 12.26 18.47 18.22
C LEU A 36 12.51 19.52 19.29
N CYS A 37 13.57 20.29 19.11
CA CYS A 37 13.86 21.46 19.93
C CYS A 37 13.26 22.76 19.39
N PHE A 38 12.44 22.67 18.34
CA PHE A 38 11.74 23.79 17.70
C PHE A 38 10.33 23.37 17.27
N THR A 39 9.49 24.36 16.99
CA THR A 39 8.12 24.15 16.52
C THR A 39 8.10 24.07 15.00
N PRO A 40 7.71 22.93 14.40
CA PRO A 40 7.70 22.76 12.95
C PRO A 40 6.57 23.58 12.32
N GLU A 41 6.87 24.23 11.19
CA GLU A 41 5.89 24.92 10.33
C GLU A 41 5.57 24.07 9.10
N GLU A 42 6.53 23.28 8.64
CA GLU A 42 6.37 22.37 7.51
C GLU A 42 7.10 21.05 7.77
N VAL A 43 6.41 19.95 7.53
CA VAL A 43 6.96 18.59 7.61
C VAL A 43 6.56 17.84 6.37
N VAL A 44 7.56 17.27 5.75
CA VAL A 44 7.42 16.56 4.49
C VAL A 44 8.16 15.25 4.55
N LEU A 45 7.50 14.20 4.09
CA LEU A 45 8.15 12.91 3.87
C LEU A 45 8.80 13.03 2.52
N LEU A 46 10.10 13.04 2.57
CA LEU A 46 10.98 12.96 1.43
C LEU A 46 11.27 11.51 1.16
N ASP A 47 10.48 10.81 0.37
CA ASP A 47 11.15 9.74 -0.38
C ASP A 47 12.16 10.40 -1.32
N GLU A 48 13.16 9.66 -1.81
CA GLU A 48 14.20 10.19 -2.70
C GLU A 48 13.67 11.13 -3.81
N ASN A 49 12.40 11.02 -4.19
CA ASN A 49 11.79 11.72 -5.33
C ASN A 49 10.52 12.53 -5.02
N ASP A 50 9.86 12.32 -3.89
CA ASP A 50 8.57 12.95 -3.60
C ASP A 50 8.57 13.67 -2.26
N VAL A 51 7.95 14.84 -2.27
CA VAL A 51 7.70 15.65 -1.08
C VAL A 51 6.23 15.45 -0.72
N TYR A 52 5.96 14.47 0.13
CA TYR A 52 4.61 14.24 0.58
C TYR A 52 4.31 15.16 1.74
N THR A 53 3.25 15.96 1.60
CA THR A 53 2.65 16.58 2.77
C THR A 53 2.24 15.45 3.68
N LEU A 54 2.96 15.34 4.77
CA LEU A 54 2.59 14.40 5.79
C LEU A 54 1.38 14.97 6.49
N ASP A 55 0.48 14.08 6.88
CA ASP A 55 -0.42 14.42 7.95
C ASP A 55 0.37 14.26 9.27
N TRP A 56 0.58 15.38 9.97
CA TRP A 56 1.48 15.47 11.13
C TRP A 56 0.96 16.44 12.20
N THR A 57 1.47 16.32 13.44
CA THR A 57 1.15 17.20 14.58
C THR A 57 2.37 17.48 15.46
N TYR A 58 2.25 18.47 16.35
CA TYR A 58 3.33 18.88 17.25
C TYR A 58 2.84 19.27 18.66
N GLU A 59 3.44 18.70 19.71
CA GLU A 59 3.12 18.98 21.13
C GLU A 59 4.24 18.50 22.07
N ASP A 60 4.37 19.10 23.26
CA ASP A 60 5.38 18.78 24.29
C ASP A 60 6.80 18.49 23.73
N ALA A 61 7.15 19.22 22.67
CA ALA A 61 8.41 19.13 21.94
C ALA A 61 8.63 17.88 21.06
N GLN A 62 7.58 17.28 20.48
CA GLN A 62 7.71 16.16 19.51
C GLN A 62 6.90 16.39 18.23
N LEU A 63 7.50 16.07 17.07
CA LEU A 63 6.78 15.88 15.81
C LEU A 63 6.31 14.45 15.69
N ILE A 64 5.10 14.32 15.19
CA ILE A 64 4.42 13.06 15.06
C ILE A 64 3.92 12.94 13.61
N ILE A 65 4.33 11.90 12.88
CA ILE A 65 3.90 11.59 11.50
C ILE A 65 2.99 10.37 11.51
N ARG A 66 1.83 10.49 10.89
CA ARG A 66 0.83 9.43 10.87
C ARG A 66 1.25 8.24 10.03
N SER A 67 1.06 7.04 10.57
CA SER A 67 1.35 5.76 9.92
C SER A 67 0.51 5.49 8.67
N GLU A 68 -0.65 6.13 8.57
CA GLU A 68 -1.70 6.05 7.56
C GLU A 68 -1.24 6.59 6.24
N THR A 69 -0.67 7.78 6.35
CA THR A 69 0.20 8.36 5.37
C THR A 69 1.22 7.29 5.03
N LEU A 70 2.10 6.87 5.97
CA LEU A 70 3.19 5.89 5.74
C LEU A 70 2.76 4.53 5.12
N ASN A 71 1.52 4.09 5.33
CA ASN A 71 0.93 2.84 4.83
C ASN A 71 0.41 2.97 3.40
N CYS A 72 0.04 4.17 2.97
CA CYS A 72 -0.23 4.49 1.58
C CYS A 72 1.04 4.46 0.73
N PHE A 73 2.19 4.54 1.40
CA PHE A 73 3.45 4.48 0.71
C PHE A 73 3.78 3.03 0.42
N ILE A 74 4.97 2.82 -0.14
CA ILE A 74 5.48 1.50 -0.52
C ILE A 74 6.67 1.08 0.37
N ALA A 75 6.91 -0.22 0.58
CA ALA A 75 8.18 -0.66 1.15
C ALA A 75 9.34 0.08 0.46
N GLY A 76 10.11 0.91 1.15
CA GLY A 76 11.36 1.52 0.69
C GLY A 76 11.99 2.43 1.73
N GLU A 77 13.22 2.89 1.53
CA GLU A 77 13.79 3.95 2.36
C GLU A 77 13.30 5.35 1.94
N TYR A 78 13.05 6.19 2.93
CA TYR A 78 12.52 7.54 2.89
C TYR A 78 13.41 8.43 3.77
N ARG A 79 13.16 9.72 3.73
CA ARG A 79 13.69 10.77 4.59
C ARG A 79 12.54 11.65 5.04
N ILE A 80 12.70 12.33 6.15
CA ILE A 80 11.70 13.29 6.61
C ILE A 80 12.40 14.60 6.86
N ASN A 81 11.94 15.65 6.17
CA ASN A 81 12.39 17.01 6.37
C ASN A 81 11.37 17.81 7.18
N ILE A 82 11.90 18.53 8.17
CA ILE A 82 11.13 19.22 9.18
C ILE A 82 11.71 20.62 9.26
N THR A 83 10.91 21.63 8.97
CA THR A 83 11.37 23.01 8.85
C THR A 83 10.47 23.98 9.61
N ASP A 84 11.08 25.08 10.06
CA ASP A 84 10.41 26.31 10.41
C ASP A 84 11.10 27.46 9.67
N SER A 85 10.71 28.71 9.93
CA SER A 85 11.33 29.90 9.34
C SER A 85 12.86 30.03 9.48
N LYS A 86 13.53 29.26 10.36
CA LYS A 86 14.96 29.38 10.69
C LYS A 86 15.72 28.06 10.76
N ASN A 87 15.04 26.93 10.94
CA ASN A 87 15.62 25.63 11.25
C ASN A 87 15.23 24.59 10.21
N THR A 88 16.09 23.58 10.05
CA THR A 88 15.83 22.40 9.21
C THR A 88 16.44 21.17 9.87
N LEU A 89 15.66 20.09 9.97
CA LEU A 89 16.09 18.77 10.38
C LEU A 89 15.73 17.75 9.29
N SER A 90 16.67 16.85 8.98
CA SER A 90 16.48 15.72 8.07
C SER A 90 16.78 14.41 8.80
N VAL A 91 15.91 13.42 8.68
CA VAL A 91 16.11 12.05 9.23
C VAL A 91 15.84 10.99 8.15
N LYS A 92 16.39 9.78 8.29
CA LYS A 92 16.11 8.64 7.38
C LYS A 92 14.95 7.78 7.91
N LEU A 93 14.18 7.12 7.05
CA LEU A 93 13.04 6.25 7.36
C LEU A 93 13.00 5.05 6.38
N GLU A 94 13.49 3.88 6.72
CA GLU A 94 13.18 2.64 5.98
C GLU A 94 11.69 2.32 6.11
N ILE A 95 11.07 1.77 5.08
CA ILE A 95 9.75 1.17 5.01
C ILE A 95 10.00 -0.21 4.38
N SER A 96 9.55 -1.32 4.91
CA SER A 96 9.66 -2.66 4.27
C SER A 96 8.28 -3.23 3.95
N GLY A 97 8.15 -4.42 3.36
CA GLY A 97 6.87 -5.13 3.20
C GLY A 97 5.74 -4.65 2.25
N PHE A 98 4.90 -5.57 1.80
CA PHE A 98 3.60 -5.32 1.16
C PHE A 98 2.69 -6.52 1.43
N ASN A 99 1.37 -6.33 1.42
CA ASN A 99 0.49 -7.41 1.82
C ASN A 99 0.23 -8.40 0.67
N GLN A 100 0.99 -9.48 0.70
CA GLN A 100 0.90 -10.55 -0.29
C GLN A 100 -0.27 -11.52 -0.06
N ASN A 101 -1.09 -11.30 0.96
CA ASN A 101 -2.14 -12.19 1.41
C ASN A 101 -3.53 -11.64 1.07
N ILE A 102 -3.92 -11.78 -0.18
CA ILE A 102 -5.27 -11.44 -0.61
C ILE A 102 -6.23 -12.49 -0.03
N PRO A 103 -7.37 -12.09 0.56
CA PRO A 103 -8.32 -13.02 1.17
C PRO A 103 -8.83 -14.04 0.17
N SER A 104 -8.66 -15.33 0.46
CA SER A 104 -9.27 -16.36 -0.39
C SER A 104 -10.78 -16.45 -0.13
N LEU A 105 -11.57 -16.72 -1.17
CA LEU A 105 -13.02 -16.88 -1.15
C LEU A 105 -13.37 -18.23 -1.79
N LEU A 106 -14.31 -18.98 -1.20
CA LEU A 106 -14.84 -20.17 -1.85
C LEU A 106 -15.91 -19.77 -2.85
N LYS A 107 -16.04 -20.54 -3.93
CA LYS A 107 -17.02 -20.23 -4.97
C LYS A 107 -18.47 -20.24 -4.45
N GLU A 108 -18.80 -21.11 -3.50
CA GLU A 108 -20.14 -21.25 -2.91
C GLU A 108 -20.60 -19.95 -2.24
N GLU A 109 -19.65 -19.20 -1.70
CA GLU A 109 -19.91 -17.98 -0.93
C GLU A 109 -20.09 -16.74 -1.81
N LEU A 110 -19.79 -16.85 -3.11
CA LEU A 110 -19.67 -15.72 -4.01
C LEU A 110 -20.93 -14.85 -4.09
N PHE A 111 -22.11 -15.46 -3.96
CA PHE A 111 -23.39 -14.75 -3.97
C PHE A 111 -24.06 -14.65 -2.61
N GLU A 112 -23.42 -15.13 -1.55
CA GLU A 112 -23.97 -15.08 -0.19
C GLU A 112 -23.56 -13.80 0.54
N LYS A 113 -22.51 -13.10 0.05
CA LYS A 113 -22.02 -11.84 0.62
C LYS A 113 -23.03 -10.69 0.40
N PRO A 114 -23.41 -9.94 1.46
CA PRO A 114 -24.49 -8.92 1.41
C PRO A 114 -24.07 -7.54 0.88
N THR A 115 -22.79 -7.30 0.55
CA THR A 115 -22.26 -5.96 0.20
C THR A 115 -21.67 -5.90 -1.21
N SER A 116 -21.13 -4.73 -1.59
CA SER A 116 -20.40 -4.53 -2.85
C SER A 116 -18.93 -4.93 -2.71
N PHE A 117 -18.40 -5.73 -3.63
CA PHE A 117 -17.02 -6.22 -3.55
C PHE A 117 -16.46 -6.67 -4.90
N LEU A 118 -15.15 -6.83 -4.91
CA LEU A 118 -14.36 -7.36 -6.01
C LEU A 118 -13.97 -8.81 -5.74
N VAL A 119 -14.06 -9.66 -6.76
CA VAL A 119 -13.53 -11.03 -6.72
C VAL A 119 -12.55 -11.24 -7.84
N PHE A 120 -11.29 -11.43 -7.46
CA PHE A 120 -10.16 -11.73 -8.30
C PHE A 120 -9.93 -13.24 -8.41
N PHE A 121 -10.19 -13.80 -9.57
CA PHE A 121 -9.93 -15.20 -9.86
C PHE A 121 -8.49 -15.34 -10.36
N SER A 122 -7.72 -16.22 -9.72
CA SER A 122 -6.31 -16.42 -10.02
C SER A 122 -5.89 -17.89 -10.06
N LYS A 123 -4.70 -18.18 -10.57
CA LYS A 123 -4.10 -19.52 -10.53
C LYS A 123 -2.58 -19.36 -10.38
N ALA A 124 -1.91 -20.27 -9.68
CA ALA A 124 -0.45 -20.27 -9.71
C ALA A 124 0.04 -20.69 -11.10
N ASN A 125 1.23 -20.24 -11.49
CA ASN A 125 1.75 -20.46 -12.84
C ASN A 125 0.80 -19.93 -13.93
N CYS A 126 -0.05 -18.95 -13.59
CA CYS A 126 -0.84 -18.23 -14.57
C CYS A 126 -0.20 -16.89 -14.83
N TYR A 127 0.27 -16.79 -16.06
CA TYR A 127 0.91 -15.60 -16.57
C TYR A 127 0.08 -14.34 -16.31
N GLY A 128 -1.22 -14.34 -16.67
CA GLY A 128 -2.10 -13.20 -16.42
C GLY A 128 -2.35 -12.87 -14.94
N CYS A 129 -2.21 -13.81 -14.02
CA CYS A 129 -2.47 -13.58 -12.59
C CYS A 129 -1.27 -12.96 -11.89
N GLU A 130 -0.09 -13.56 -12.09
CA GLU A 130 1.20 -13.04 -11.61
C GLU A 130 1.39 -11.58 -12.07
N LEU A 131 0.94 -11.30 -13.29
CA LEU A 131 0.98 -9.98 -13.93
C LEU A 131 0.24 -8.87 -13.17
N ILE A 132 -0.70 -9.19 -12.28
CA ILE A 132 -1.47 -8.19 -11.55
C ILE A 132 -1.41 -8.38 -10.04
N MET A 133 -0.71 -9.39 -9.52
CA MET A 133 -0.68 -9.69 -8.09
C MET A 133 -0.20 -8.51 -7.25
N ALA A 134 0.82 -7.78 -7.69
CA ALA A 134 1.32 -6.61 -6.95
C ALA A 134 0.32 -5.44 -6.93
N ASP A 135 -0.50 -5.27 -7.97
CA ASP A 135 -1.57 -4.27 -7.98
C ASP A 135 -2.79 -4.74 -7.22
N ILE A 136 -3.00 -6.05 -7.14
CA ILE A 136 -3.96 -6.61 -6.21
C ILE A 136 -3.45 -6.41 -4.79
N TYR A 137 -2.15 -6.62 -4.51
CA TYR A 137 -1.51 -6.36 -3.21
C TYR A 137 -1.49 -4.88 -2.88
N ARG A 138 -1.31 -4.02 -3.87
CA ARG A 138 -1.32 -2.57 -3.67
C ARG A 138 -2.72 -2.03 -3.57
N TYR A 139 -3.66 -2.51 -4.37
CA TYR A 139 -5.06 -2.15 -4.23
C TYR A 139 -5.58 -2.66 -2.89
N HIS A 140 -5.16 -3.85 -2.49
CA HIS A 140 -5.35 -4.38 -1.15
C HIS A 140 -4.64 -3.48 -0.12
N ASP A 141 -3.40 -3.08 -0.36
CA ASP A 141 -2.62 -2.22 0.55
C ASP A 141 -3.19 -0.81 0.62
N ALA A 142 -3.75 -0.29 -0.47
CA ALA A 142 -4.36 1.03 -0.64
C ALA A 142 -5.81 1.04 -0.17
N GLN A 143 -6.54 -0.07 -0.33
CA GLN A 143 -7.81 -0.33 0.35
C GLN A 143 -7.54 -0.33 1.85
N THR A 144 -6.36 -0.80 2.25
CA THR A 144 -5.89 -0.72 3.62
C THR A 144 -5.15 0.59 3.95
N ALA A 145 -4.89 1.47 2.98
CA ALA A 145 -4.14 2.71 3.19
C ALA A 145 -5.07 3.91 3.34
N ARG A 146 -4.69 4.84 4.20
CA ARG A 146 -5.68 5.56 5.02
C ARG A 146 -5.95 7.03 4.66
N ASN A 147 -5.37 7.57 3.58
CA ASN A 147 -5.63 8.96 3.14
C ASN A 147 -6.53 9.08 1.89
N HIS A 148 -7.27 8.04 1.48
CA HIS A 148 -8.13 8.01 0.27
C HIS A 148 -9.59 7.60 0.56
N GLU A 149 -10.51 7.88 -0.38
CA GLU A 149 -11.92 7.43 -0.35
C GLU A 149 -12.03 5.89 -0.27
N PRO A 150 -13.11 5.30 0.30
CA PRO A 150 -13.18 3.87 0.52
C PRO A 150 -13.24 3.07 -0.78
N LEU A 151 -12.14 2.38 -1.07
CA LEU A 151 -12.03 1.37 -2.11
C LEU A 151 -12.91 0.16 -1.79
N LEU A 152 -13.37 -0.55 -2.82
CA LEU A 152 -14.17 -1.78 -2.67
C LEU A 152 -13.30 -2.96 -2.19
N PRO A 153 -13.82 -3.85 -1.34
CA PRO A 153 -13.03 -4.99 -0.86
C PRO A 153 -12.70 -5.97 -1.96
N ILE A 154 -11.47 -6.47 -1.99
CA ILE A 154 -11.02 -7.49 -2.95
C ILE A 154 -10.86 -8.87 -2.32
N TRP A 155 -11.40 -9.89 -2.98
CA TRP A 155 -11.28 -11.31 -2.63
C TRP A 155 -10.58 -12.07 -3.73
N GLN A 156 -9.98 -13.21 -3.41
CA GLN A 156 -9.24 -14.06 -4.34
C GLN A 156 -9.88 -15.44 -4.43
N ILE A 157 -10.16 -15.95 -5.62
CA ILE A 157 -10.50 -17.37 -5.80
C ILE A 157 -9.37 -18.03 -6.57
N LYS A 158 -8.70 -19.00 -5.94
CA LYS A 158 -7.58 -19.73 -6.55
C LYS A 158 -8.10 -20.97 -7.31
N TYR A 159 -7.77 -21.06 -8.59
CA TYR A 159 -8.17 -22.14 -9.50
C TYR A 159 -7.60 -23.51 -9.10
N GLU A 160 -6.44 -23.53 -8.46
CA GLU A 160 -5.76 -24.79 -8.08
C GLU A 160 -6.45 -25.55 -6.96
N ASP A 161 -7.48 -24.93 -6.35
CA ASP A 161 -8.38 -25.61 -5.45
C ASP A 161 -9.38 -26.43 -6.27
N ASN A 162 -9.35 -27.75 -6.12
CA ASN A 162 -10.19 -28.70 -6.88
C ASN A 162 -11.70 -28.39 -6.74
N HIS A 163 -12.08 -27.66 -5.69
CA HIS A 163 -13.44 -27.18 -5.50
C HIS A 163 -13.84 -26.08 -6.50
N ASN A 164 -12.91 -25.35 -7.10
CA ASN A 164 -13.21 -24.21 -7.98
C ASN A 164 -13.31 -24.56 -9.48
N ALA A 165 -12.92 -25.78 -9.88
CA ALA A 165 -12.86 -26.17 -11.29
C ALA A 165 -14.20 -26.04 -12.05
N SER A 166 -15.34 -26.18 -11.37
CA SER A 166 -16.68 -26.13 -12.00
C SER A 166 -17.14 -24.73 -12.42
N LEU A 167 -16.39 -23.68 -12.04
CA LEU A 167 -16.67 -22.30 -12.43
C LEU A 167 -16.21 -21.98 -13.85
N PHE A 168 -15.42 -22.86 -14.47
CA PHE A 168 -14.70 -22.53 -15.70
C PHE A 168 -15.27 -23.27 -16.90
N GLY A 169 -15.65 -22.51 -17.93
CA GLY A 169 -16.35 -23.05 -19.09
C GLY A 169 -16.68 -22.00 -20.16
N PRO A 170 -17.28 -22.41 -21.29
CA PRO A 170 -17.76 -21.48 -22.30
C PRO A 170 -18.81 -20.53 -21.72
N VAL A 171 -18.75 -19.26 -22.10
CA VAL A 171 -19.57 -18.20 -21.53
C VAL A 171 -20.71 -17.84 -22.46
N GLU A 172 -21.94 -17.88 -21.95
CA GLU A 172 -23.10 -17.23 -22.58
C GLU A 172 -23.29 -15.80 -22.04
N SER A 173 -23.20 -15.58 -20.71
CA SER A 173 -23.15 -14.26 -20.06
C SER A 173 -22.67 -14.37 -18.62
N VAL A 174 -21.85 -13.40 -18.16
CA VAL A 174 -21.39 -13.29 -16.75
C VAL A 174 -22.15 -12.20 -16.00
N LEU A 175 -22.66 -11.18 -16.69
CA LEU A 175 -23.39 -10.06 -16.10
C LEU A 175 -24.81 -10.47 -15.71
N GLY A 176 -25.28 -9.97 -14.57
CA GLY A 176 -26.63 -10.27 -14.05
C GLY A 176 -26.74 -11.61 -13.32
N VAL A 177 -25.66 -12.42 -13.32
CA VAL A 177 -25.62 -13.70 -12.61
C VAL A 177 -25.72 -13.47 -11.11
N SER A 178 -26.58 -14.26 -10.45
CA SER A 178 -26.84 -14.19 -9.00
C SER A 178 -26.76 -15.53 -8.27
N LYS A 179 -26.40 -16.60 -8.99
CA LYS A 179 -26.29 -17.96 -8.45
C LYS A 179 -25.04 -18.63 -9.01
N LEU A 180 -24.42 -19.48 -8.19
CA LEU A 180 -23.20 -20.18 -8.55
C LEU A 180 -23.38 -21.11 -9.75
N SER A 181 -24.53 -21.80 -9.85
CA SER A 181 -24.84 -22.73 -10.94
C SER A 181 -24.78 -22.08 -12.33
N ASP A 182 -25.01 -20.77 -12.37
CA ASP A 182 -25.18 -19.99 -13.59
C ASP A 182 -23.89 -19.21 -13.92
N LEU A 183 -22.91 -19.22 -13.01
CA LEU A 183 -21.64 -18.52 -13.21
C LEU A 183 -20.66 -19.40 -13.97
N GLN A 184 -20.31 -18.95 -15.18
CA GLN A 184 -19.21 -19.50 -15.97
C GLN A 184 -18.18 -18.41 -16.26
N ILE A 185 -16.93 -18.67 -15.91
CA ILE A 185 -15.79 -17.79 -16.15
C ILE A 185 -14.90 -18.44 -17.21
N PRO A 186 -14.58 -17.77 -18.33
CA PRO A 186 -13.90 -18.43 -19.45
C PRO A 186 -12.45 -18.76 -19.12
N SER A 187 -11.76 -17.89 -18.36
CA SER A 187 -10.40 -18.13 -17.87
C SER A 187 -10.00 -17.17 -16.74
N VAL A 188 -8.82 -17.38 -16.17
CA VAL A 188 -8.16 -16.46 -15.23
C VAL A 188 -7.04 -15.67 -15.94
N PRO A 189 -6.71 -14.45 -15.49
CA PRO A 189 -7.33 -13.70 -14.40
C PRO A 189 -8.71 -13.15 -14.78
N THR A 190 -9.58 -13.00 -13.80
CA THR A 190 -10.87 -12.35 -13.96
C THR A 190 -11.16 -11.55 -12.69
N LEU A 191 -11.73 -10.36 -12.83
CA LEU A 191 -12.24 -9.56 -11.72
C LEU A 191 -13.74 -9.36 -11.87
N LEU A 192 -14.50 -9.72 -10.85
CA LEU A 192 -15.93 -9.44 -10.79
C LEU A 192 -16.17 -8.29 -9.84
N LEU A 193 -17.10 -7.40 -10.19
CA LEU A 193 -17.76 -6.52 -9.25
C LEU A 193 -19.12 -7.11 -8.92
N ILE A 194 -19.30 -7.51 -7.67
CA ILE A 194 -20.56 -8.02 -7.16
C ILE A 194 -21.21 -6.90 -6.36
N LYS A 195 -22.49 -6.61 -6.65
CA LYS A 195 -23.33 -5.70 -5.87
C LYS A 195 -24.69 -6.36 -5.65
N ASN A 196 -25.17 -6.39 -4.40
CA ASN A 196 -26.47 -6.95 -4.04
C ASN A 196 -26.67 -8.38 -4.59
N HIS A 197 -25.69 -9.25 -4.39
CA HIS A 197 -25.71 -10.66 -4.84
C HIS A 197 -25.75 -10.85 -6.36
N ILE A 198 -25.38 -9.83 -7.13
CA ILE A 198 -25.41 -9.87 -8.60
C ILE A 198 -24.05 -9.42 -9.14
N VAL A 199 -23.55 -10.09 -10.17
CA VAL A 199 -22.41 -9.60 -10.95
C VAL A 199 -22.86 -8.39 -11.77
N VAL A 200 -22.39 -7.20 -11.41
CA VAL A 200 -22.74 -5.94 -12.09
C VAL A 200 -21.62 -5.42 -12.99
N ALA A 201 -20.40 -5.88 -12.77
CA ALA A 201 -19.32 -5.70 -13.73
C ALA A 201 -18.43 -6.94 -13.74
N TYR A 202 -17.85 -7.17 -14.91
CA TYR A 202 -17.00 -8.31 -15.21
C TYR A 202 -15.86 -7.78 -16.05
N TYR A 203 -14.66 -8.14 -15.65
CA TYR A 203 -13.43 -7.72 -16.29
C TYR A 203 -12.61 -8.96 -16.56
N HIS A 204 -12.44 -9.28 -17.84
CA HIS A 204 -11.78 -10.49 -18.27
C HIS A 204 -10.36 -10.25 -18.75
N GLY A 205 -9.47 -11.15 -18.33
CA GLY A 205 -8.06 -11.02 -18.66
C GLY A 205 -7.42 -9.84 -17.91
N ALA A 206 -6.09 -9.86 -17.85
CA ALA A 206 -5.33 -8.91 -17.04
C ALA A 206 -5.64 -7.44 -17.40
N SER A 207 -5.86 -7.17 -18.70
CA SER A 207 -6.09 -5.83 -19.24
C SER A 207 -7.33 -5.15 -18.66
N GLU A 208 -8.45 -5.86 -18.58
CA GLU A 208 -9.69 -5.28 -18.08
C GLU A 208 -9.68 -5.14 -16.55
N VAL A 209 -9.11 -6.14 -15.86
CA VAL A 209 -8.98 -6.14 -14.39
C VAL A 209 -8.17 -4.94 -13.92
N LEU A 210 -7.02 -4.72 -14.55
CA LEU A 210 -6.14 -3.62 -14.23
C LEU A 210 -6.78 -2.26 -14.56
N ASN A 211 -7.45 -2.14 -15.72
CA ASN A 211 -8.15 -0.91 -16.11
C ASN A 211 -9.15 -0.47 -15.04
N TYR A 212 -9.84 -1.42 -14.44
CA TYR A 212 -10.82 -1.12 -13.42
C TYR A 212 -10.21 -0.74 -12.05
N LEU A 213 -9.21 -1.47 -11.53
CA LEU A 213 -8.58 -1.15 -10.22
C LEU A 213 -8.01 0.28 -10.19
N ASN A 214 -7.59 0.78 -11.35
CA ASN A 214 -7.06 2.13 -11.50
C ASN A 214 -8.14 3.22 -11.50
N THR A 215 -9.40 2.90 -11.77
CA THR A 215 -10.51 3.87 -11.65
C THR A 215 -10.97 4.09 -10.21
N LEU A 216 -10.47 3.25 -9.29
CA LEU A 216 -10.86 3.29 -7.90
C LEU A 216 -9.89 4.12 -7.04
N LYS A 217 -8.64 4.31 -7.47
CA LYS A 217 -7.64 5.17 -6.82
C LYS A 217 -8.03 6.65 -6.87
#